data_AF-A0A0B1P0A4-F1
#
_entry.id   AF-A0A0B1P0A4-F1
#
_cell.length_a   1.000
_cell.length_b   1.000
_cell.length_c   1.000
_cell.angle_alpha   90.00
_cell.angle_beta   90.00
_cell.angle_gamma   90.00
#
_symmetry.space_group_name_H-M   'P 1'
#
loop_
_entity.id
_entity.type
_entity.pdbx_description
1 polymer ?
#
loop_
_entity_poly.entity_id
_entity_poly.type
_entity_poly.pdbx_seq_one_letter_code
_entity_poly.pdbx_strand_id
1 'polypeptide(L)'
;MYGGNKLEAPHRTWLAYFTKAPRGGFRVFDESGIMRPYRKQQPLEFCKRCNGHHPSKNCSRAPSCANCGSTNHIADICMAATKCRNCGGPHRANSRRCLARPTRSGVPSKEQMKTYRQMGEREYQAVQRARIAEEKAATVDRIETDPLSSQASEESTICENFQATPVEDSTAVASRL
;
A
#
# COMPACT_ATOMS: atom_id res chain seq x y z
N MET A 1 19.82 -36.61 24.30
CA MET A 1 20.56 -35.39 24.68
C MET A 1 19.76 -34.18 24.22
N TYR A 2 19.50 -33.25 25.14
CA TYR A 2 18.56 -32.14 24.99
C TYR A 2 19.11 -31.04 24.09
N GLY A 3 18.44 -30.75 22.98
CA GLY A 3 18.68 -29.55 22.15
C GLY A 3 17.52 -28.58 22.33
N GLY A 4 17.48 -27.89 23.48
CA GLY A 4 16.47 -26.86 23.73
C GLY A 4 16.72 -25.64 22.85
N ASN A 5 15.70 -25.21 22.10
CA ASN A 5 15.74 -23.95 21.36
C ASN A 5 15.80 -22.78 22.36
N LYS A 6 17.00 -22.32 22.71
CA LYS A 6 17.18 -21.10 23.52
C LYS A 6 16.75 -19.89 22.69
N LEU A 7 15.65 -19.26 23.10
CA LEU A 7 15.07 -18.06 22.48
C LEU A 7 15.96 -16.81 22.62
N GLU A 8 17.00 -16.86 23.47
CA GLU A 8 17.87 -15.73 23.84
C GLU A 8 19.20 -15.67 23.08
N ALA A 9 19.54 -16.66 22.25
CA ALA A 9 20.80 -16.65 21.51
C ALA A 9 20.66 -15.83 20.22
N PRO A 10 21.64 -14.98 19.84
CA PRO A 10 21.63 -14.28 18.56
C PRO A 10 21.73 -15.31 17.42
N HIS A 11 20.60 -15.62 16.79
CA HIS A 11 20.57 -16.52 15.65
C HIS A 11 21.27 -15.88 14.43
N ARG A 12 22.45 -16.39 14.07
CA ARG A 12 23.15 -16.05 12.81
C ARG A 12 22.77 -17.04 11.71
N THR A 13 22.42 -16.51 10.54
CA THR A 13 22.18 -17.31 9.32
C THR A 13 23.46 -17.33 8.48
N TRP A 14 23.92 -18.52 8.11
CA TRP A 14 25.07 -18.72 7.24
C TRP A 14 24.61 -19.24 5.87
N LEU A 15 25.29 -18.82 4.79
CA LEU A 15 25.11 -19.38 3.45
C LEU A 15 26.37 -20.20 3.12
N ALA A 16 26.20 -21.47 2.82
CA ALA A 16 27.28 -22.36 2.42
C ALA A 16 27.06 -22.85 0.98
N TYR A 17 28.13 -22.91 0.20
CA TYR A 17 28.12 -23.43 -1.16
C TYR A 17 28.67 -24.86 -1.16
N PHE A 18 27.99 -25.78 -1.85
CA PHE A 18 28.39 -27.18 -1.98
C PHE A 18 28.48 -27.54 -3.46
N THR A 19 29.52 -28.30 -3.82
CA THR A 19 29.68 -28.83 -5.19
C THR A 19 28.73 -30.00 -5.49
N LYS A 20 28.23 -30.68 -4.45
CA LYS A 20 27.21 -31.73 -4.52
C LYS A 20 26.12 -31.44 -3.50
N ALA A 21 24.86 -31.70 -3.85
CA ALA A 21 23.74 -31.46 -2.95
C ALA A 21 23.87 -32.34 -1.69
N PRO A 22 23.89 -31.76 -0.48
CA PRO A 22 23.91 -32.53 0.75
C PRO A 22 22.58 -33.27 0.96
N ARG A 23 22.63 -34.35 1.74
CA ARG A 23 21.47 -35.19 2.03
C ARG A 23 20.41 -34.40 2.83
N GLY A 24 19.15 -34.79 2.68
CA GLY A 24 18.06 -34.22 3.48
C GLY A 24 18.36 -34.32 4.98
N GLY A 25 18.14 -33.23 5.72
CA GLY A 25 18.43 -33.17 7.15
C GLY A 25 19.86 -32.75 7.52
N PHE A 26 20.72 -32.41 6.55
CA PHE A 26 22.07 -31.92 6.81
C PHE A 26 22.08 -30.69 7.75
N ARG A 27 23.02 -30.69 8.69
CA ARG A 27 23.30 -29.60 9.64
C ARG A 27 24.78 -29.22 9.50
N VAL A 28 25.10 -27.94 9.59
CA VAL A 28 26.50 -27.47 9.53
C VAL A 28 27.21 -27.76 10.85
N PHE A 29 26.51 -27.50 11.96
CA PHE A 29 26.91 -27.84 13.32
C PHE A 29 25.76 -28.57 14.01
N ASP A 30 26.02 -29.40 15.01
CA ASP A 30 24.97 -30.20 15.68
C ASP A 30 23.86 -29.33 16.29
N GLU A 31 24.24 -28.19 16.87
CA GLU A 31 23.31 -27.21 17.45
C GLU A 31 22.63 -26.31 16.38
N SER A 32 23.09 -26.36 15.13
CA SER A 32 22.50 -25.57 14.05
C SER A 32 21.16 -26.16 13.56
N GLY A 33 20.28 -25.30 13.08
CA GLY A 33 19.06 -25.71 12.40
C GLY A 33 19.37 -26.49 11.11
N ILE A 34 18.41 -27.32 10.67
CA ILE A 34 18.52 -28.07 9.41
C ILE A 34 18.72 -27.09 8.26
N MET A 35 19.75 -27.33 7.45
CA MET A 35 20.04 -26.51 6.29
C MET A 35 18.91 -26.59 5.27
N ARG A 36 18.48 -25.44 4.76
CA ARG A 36 17.49 -25.34 3.70
C ARG A 36 18.15 -24.91 2.40
N PRO A 37 17.77 -25.51 1.25
CA PRO A 37 18.25 -25.05 -0.04
C PRO A 37 17.99 -23.55 -0.23
N TYR A 38 19.02 -22.80 -0.62
CA TYR A 38 18.85 -21.40 -0.96
C TYR A 38 18.04 -21.28 -2.26
N ARG A 39 16.85 -20.70 -2.15
CA ARG A 39 16.02 -20.37 -3.31
C ARG A 39 16.27 -18.91 -3.69
N LYS A 40 16.86 -18.67 -4.86
CA LYS A 40 16.89 -17.33 -5.45
C LYS A 40 15.46 -16.83 -5.58
N GLN A 41 15.21 -15.59 -5.17
CA GLN A 41 13.90 -15.00 -5.35
C GLN A 41 13.62 -14.87 -6.85
N GLN A 42 12.46 -15.35 -7.28
CA GLN A 42 11.88 -14.89 -8.53
C GLN A 42 11.73 -13.37 -8.42
N PRO A 43 12.18 -12.59 -9.42
CA PRO A 43 11.90 -11.16 -9.46
C PRO A 43 10.40 -10.94 -9.24
N LEU A 44 10.06 -10.06 -8.29
CA LEU A 44 8.68 -9.67 -8.07
C LEU A 44 8.20 -8.94 -9.32
N GLU A 45 7.48 -9.65 -10.19
CA GLU A 45 6.92 -9.04 -11.38
C GLU A 45 5.86 -8.01 -10.97
N PHE A 46 6.05 -6.80 -11.47
CA PHE A 46 5.12 -5.69 -11.29
C PHE A 46 4.50 -5.38 -12.65
N CYS A 47 3.19 -5.58 -12.74
CA CYS A 47 2.43 -5.33 -13.94
C CYS A 47 2.27 -3.83 -14.17
N LYS A 48 2.97 -3.29 -15.17
CA LYS A 48 2.89 -1.86 -15.55
C LYS A 48 1.50 -1.43 -16.03
N ARG A 49 0.69 -2.36 -16.56
CA ARG A 49 -0.67 -2.10 -17.02
C ARG A 49 -1.59 -1.78 -15.83
N CYS A 50 -1.71 -2.70 -14.87
CA CYS A 50 -2.71 -2.61 -13.81
C CYS A 50 -2.15 -2.20 -12.44
N ASN A 51 -0.83 -1.99 -12.33
CA ASN A 51 -0.11 -1.67 -11.11
C ASN A 51 -0.18 -2.76 -10.01
N GLY A 52 -0.35 -4.02 -10.43
CA GLY A 52 -0.44 -5.19 -9.55
C GLY A 52 0.84 -6.02 -9.51
N HIS A 53 0.99 -6.83 -8.44
CA HIS A 53 2.11 -7.77 -8.27
C HIS A 53 1.75 -9.14 -8.86
N HIS A 54 1.90 -9.29 -10.17
CA HIS A 54 1.73 -10.55 -10.88
C HIS A 54 2.42 -10.46 -12.25
N PRO A 55 2.62 -11.60 -12.95
CA PRO A 55 3.24 -11.57 -14.26
C PRO A 55 2.47 -10.74 -15.28
N SER A 56 3.18 -9.95 -16.08
CA SER A 56 2.53 -8.98 -16.99
C SER A 56 1.91 -9.62 -18.23
N LYS A 57 2.46 -10.77 -18.66
CA LYS A 57 2.19 -11.39 -19.98
C LYS A 57 0.69 -11.59 -20.26
N ASN A 58 -0.07 -12.02 -19.26
CA ASN A 58 -1.49 -12.37 -19.40
C ASN A 58 -2.42 -11.50 -18.53
N CYS A 59 -2.06 -10.23 -18.32
CA CYS A 59 -2.87 -9.34 -17.50
C CYS A 59 -4.19 -8.95 -18.20
N SER A 60 -5.31 -9.47 -17.72
CA SER A 60 -6.66 -9.08 -18.19
C SER A 60 -7.22 -7.82 -17.50
N ARG A 61 -6.56 -7.30 -16.46
CA ARG A 61 -7.03 -6.13 -15.72
C ARG A 61 -6.95 -4.85 -16.58
N ALA A 62 -7.90 -3.95 -16.38
CA ALA A 62 -7.89 -2.63 -17.00
C ALA A 62 -6.58 -1.88 -16.64
N PRO A 63 -6.05 -1.08 -17.58
CA PRO A 63 -4.96 -0.16 -17.29
C PRO A 63 -5.34 0.77 -16.12
N SER A 64 -4.39 1.06 -15.25
CA SER A 64 -4.60 2.01 -14.15
C SER A 64 -3.50 3.07 -14.10
N CYS A 65 -3.89 4.26 -13.70
CA CYS A 65 -3.01 5.40 -13.51
C CYS A 65 -1.91 5.05 -12.50
N ALA A 66 -0.64 5.23 -12.89
CA ALA A 66 0.50 4.92 -12.04
C ALA A 66 0.61 5.82 -10.79
N ASN A 67 -0.08 6.97 -10.79
CA ASN A 67 -0.06 7.93 -9.68
C ASN A 67 -1.17 7.67 -8.64
N CYS A 68 -2.43 7.55 -9.06
CA CYS A 68 -3.59 7.43 -8.16
C CYS A 68 -4.33 6.09 -8.25
N GLY A 69 -3.97 5.23 -9.21
CA GLY A 69 -4.59 3.92 -9.40
C GLY A 69 -5.97 3.93 -10.06
N SER A 70 -6.49 5.09 -10.48
CA SER A 70 -7.75 5.21 -11.23
C SER A 70 -7.65 4.52 -12.60
N THR A 71 -8.75 3.94 -13.07
CA THR A 71 -8.86 3.37 -14.42
C THR A 71 -9.41 4.36 -15.45
N ASN A 72 -9.78 5.57 -15.02
CA ASN A 72 -10.50 6.54 -15.85
C ASN A 72 -9.58 7.46 -16.66
N HIS A 73 -8.27 7.45 -16.36
CA HIS A 73 -7.28 8.30 -17.03
C HIS A 73 -5.89 7.65 -17.00
N ILE A 74 -5.00 8.16 -17.85
CA ILE A 74 -3.57 7.82 -17.85
C ILE A 74 -2.77 8.74 -16.90
N ALA A 75 -1.56 8.32 -16.54
CA ALA A 75 -0.75 9.03 -15.54
C ALA A 75 -0.41 10.49 -15.92
N ASP A 76 -0.28 10.79 -17.21
CA ASP A 76 0.22 12.09 -17.68
C ASP A 76 -0.79 13.24 -17.49
N ILE A 77 -2.09 12.93 -17.44
CA ILE A 77 -3.16 13.91 -17.17
C ILE A 77 -3.68 13.84 -15.73
N CYS A 78 -3.00 13.10 -14.86
CA CYS A 78 -3.45 12.88 -13.50
C CYS A 78 -3.15 14.09 -12.60
N MET A 79 -4.20 14.74 -12.13
CA MET A 79 -4.11 15.85 -11.15
C MET A 79 -4.33 15.38 -9.70
N ALA A 80 -4.61 14.09 -9.48
CA ALA A 80 -4.87 13.58 -8.14
C ALA A 80 -3.57 13.47 -7.32
N ALA A 81 -3.69 13.60 -5.99
CA ALA A 81 -2.60 13.27 -5.09
C ALA A 81 -2.20 11.79 -5.24
N THR A 82 -0.91 11.49 -5.06
CA THR A 82 -0.39 10.12 -5.19
C THR A 82 -1.06 9.21 -4.17
N LYS A 83 -1.72 8.15 -4.66
CA LYS A 83 -2.40 7.15 -3.84
C LYS A 83 -2.10 5.75 -4.34
N CYS A 84 -1.65 4.88 -3.45
CA CYS A 84 -1.25 3.53 -3.79
C CYS A 84 -2.48 2.67 -4.14
N ARG A 85 -2.51 2.10 -5.34
CA ARG A 85 -3.59 1.17 -5.77
C ARG A 85 -3.75 -0.07 -4.90
N ASN A 86 -2.67 -0.53 -4.26
CA ASN A 86 -2.62 -1.80 -3.54
C ASN A 86 -2.93 -1.67 -2.04
N CYS A 87 -2.42 -0.63 -1.38
CA CYS A 87 -2.57 -0.40 0.06
C CYS A 87 -3.23 0.93 0.44
N GLY A 88 -3.54 1.83 -0.50
CA GLY A 88 -4.16 3.13 -0.20
C GLY A 88 -3.21 4.20 0.34
N GLY A 89 -1.95 3.86 0.64
CA GLY A 89 -0.96 4.79 1.19
C GLY A 89 -0.51 5.92 0.25
N PRO A 90 0.12 6.99 0.77
CA PRO A 90 0.55 8.18 0.02
C PRO A 90 1.85 7.93 -0.77
N HIS A 91 1.83 6.94 -1.67
CA HIS A 91 2.95 6.58 -2.54
C HIS A 91 2.48 5.78 -3.76
N ARG A 92 3.34 5.64 -4.77
CA ARG A 92 3.03 4.81 -5.96
C ARG A 92 3.00 3.31 -5.63
N ALA A 93 2.29 2.53 -6.45
CA ALA A 93 2.10 1.08 -6.23
C ALA A 93 3.38 0.24 -6.32
N ASN A 94 4.38 0.68 -7.10
CA ASN A 94 5.69 0.03 -7.22
C ASN A 94 6.69 0.46 -6.11
N SER A 95 6.27 1.30 -5.17
CA SER A 95 7.12 1.78 -4.07
C SER A 95 7.58 0.65 -3.16
N ARG A 96 8.83 0.73 -2.68
CA ARG A 96 9.34 -0.17 -1.64
C ARG A 96 8.65 0.02 -0.28
N ARG A 97 7.97 1.16 -0.08
CA ARG A 97 7.19 1.46 1.12
C ARG A 97 5.85 0.72 1.17
N CYS A 98 5.42 0.12 0.06
CA CYS A 98 4.13 -0.56 -0.02
C CYS A 98 4.14 -1.87 0.76
N LEU A 99 3.40 -1.95 1.87
CA LEU A 99 3.24 -3.17 2.66
C LEU A 99 2.50 -4.29 1.90
N ALA A 100 1.69 -3.91 0.90
CA ALA A 100 1.04 -4.89 0.00
C ALA A 100 2.00 -5.50 -1.04
N ARG A 101 3.27 -5.09 -1.06
CA ARG A 101 4.29 -5.69 -1.91
C ARG A 101 4.67 -7.07 -1.35
N PRO A 102 4.67 -8.14 -2.15
CA PRO A 102 5.13 -9.45 -1.70
C PRO A 102 6.57 -9.40 -1.17
N THR A 103 6.86 -10.21 -0.15
CA THR A 103 8.15 -10.24 0.53
C THR A 103 8.78 -11.63 0.50
N ARG A 104 9.88 -11.85 1.24
CA ARG A 104 10.48 -13.17 1.44
C ARG A 104 9.51 -14.20 2.03
N SER A 105 8.53 -13.75 2.80
CA SER A 105 7.52 -14.60 3.41
C SER A 105 6.35 -14.94 2.47
N GLY A 106 6.36 -14.40 1.25
CA GLY A 106 5.31 -14.62 0.25
C GLY A 106 4.41 -13.41 0.02
N VAL A 107 3.26 -13.67 -0.59
CA VAL A 107 2.20 -12.68 -0.85
C VAL A 107 1.43 -12.43 0.44
N PRO A 108 1.08 -11.17 0.77
CA PRO A 108 0.26 -10.87 1.94
C PRO A 108 -1.08 -11.62 1.95
N SER A 109 -1.50 -12.09 3.14
CA SER A 109 -2.82 -12.71 3.33
C SER A 109 -3.96 -11.70 3.16
N LYS A 110 -5.21 -12.18 3.07
CA LYS A 110 -6.38 -11.31 2.98
C LYS A 110 -6.52 -10.41 4.21
N GLU A 111 -6.23 -10.94 5.39
CA GLU A 111 -6.28 -10.27 6.68
C GLU A 111 -5.19 -9.19 6.76
N GLN A 112 -3.95 -9.53 6.36
CA GLN A 112 -2.86 -8.57 6.27
C GLN A 112 -3.20 -7.44 5.29
N MET A 113 -3.77 -7.76 4.12
CA MET A 113 -4.20 -6.78 3.14
C MET A 113 -5.28 -5.83 3.68
N LYS A 114 -6.20 -6.33 4.51
CA LYS A 114 -7.22 -5.49 5.18
C LYS A 114 -6.54 -4.47 6.10
N THR A 115 -5.62 -4.91 6.95
CA THR A 115 -4.86 -4.05 7.86
C THR A 115 -4.02 -3.02 7.09
N TYR A 116 -3.31 -3.44 6.03
CA TYR A 116 -2.50 -2.54 5.21
C TYR A 116 -3.32 -1.47 4.51
N ARG A 117 -4.51 -1.81 4.03
CA ARG A 117 -5.44 -0.83 3.42
C ARG A 117 -5.94 0.18 4.44
N GLN A 118 -6.27 -0.26 5.64
CA GLN A 118 -6.70 0.63 6.72
C GLN A 118 -5.59 1.59 7.14
N MET A 119 -4.38 1.08 7.37
CA MET A 119 -3.23 1.92 7.73
C MET A 119 -2.84 2.88 6.60
N GLY A 120 -2.76 2.38 5.36
CA GLY A 120 -2.42 3.22 4.21
C GLY A 120 -3.44 4.32 3.97
N GLU A 121 -4.74 4.03 4.09
CA GLU A 121 -5.78 5.06 3.99
C GLU A 121 -5.63 6.14 5.08
N ARG A 122 -5.37 5.73 6.33
CA ARG A 122 -5.13 6.66 7.44
C ARG A 122 -3.91 7.55 7.19
N GLU A 123 -2.81 6.98 6.71
CA GLU A 123 -1.60 7.74 6.35
C GLU A 123 -1.88 8.72 5.21
N TYR A 124 -2.59 8.27 4.18
CA TYR A 124 -2.97 9.14 3.06
C TYR A 124 -3.81 10.32 3.53
N GLN A 125 -4.84 10.08 4.35
CA GLN A 125 -5.67 11.14 4.92
C GLN A 125 -4.90 12.10 5.81
N ALA A 126 -3.91 11.62 6.58
CA ALA A 126 -3.05 12.49 7.38
C ALA A 126 -2.21 13.42 6.49
N VAL A 127 -1.61 12.89 5.42
CA VAL A 127 -0.84 13.70 4.45
C VAL A 127 -1.73 14.72 3.74
N GLN A 128 -2.95 14.34 3.34
CA GLN A 128 -3.87 15.28 2.70
C GLN A 128 -4.30 16.39 3.67
N ARG A 129 -4.57 16.08 4.94
CA ARG A 129 -4.89 17.09 5.96
C ARG A 129 -3.72 18.04 6.21
N ALA A 130 -2.49 17.53 6.27
CA ALA A 130 -1.29 18.35 6.41
C ALA A 130 -1.13 19.31 5.23
N ARG A 131 -1.28 18.82 3.98
CA ARG A 131 -1.23 19.67 2.78
C ARG A 131 -2.27 20.78 2.79
N ILE A 132 -3.51 20.48 3.18
CA ILE A 132 -4.58 21.49 3.27
C ILE A 132 -4.24 22.52 4.35
N ALA A 133 -3.69 22.10 5.49
CA ALA A 133 -3.28 23.02 6.55
C ALA A 133 -2.10 23.91 6.11
N GLU A 134 -1.12 23.36 5.41
CA GLU A 134 0.01 24.10 4.82
C GLU A 134 -0.45 25.13 3.79
N GLU A 135 -1.38 24.75 2.89
CA GLU A 135 -1.95 25.66 1.91
C GLU A 135 -2.72 26.80 2.58
N LYS A 136 -3.53 26.50 3.61
CA LYS A 136 -4.22 27.50 4.41
C LYS A 136 -3.26 28.45 5.12
N ALA A 137 -2.21 27.93 5.76
CA ALA A 137 -1.19 28.76 6.41
C ALA A 137 -0.48 29.67 5.40
N ALA A 138 -0.10 29.14 4.24
CA ALA A 138 0.52 29.93 3.17
C ALA A 138 -0.40 31.03 2.60
N THR A 139 -1.72 30.81 2.56
CA THR A 139 -2.67 31.86 2.18
C THR A 139 -2.79 32.96 3.22
N VAL A 140 -2.73 32.63 4.51
CA VAL A 140 -2.76 33.62 5.60
C VAL A 140 -1.49 34.48 5.59
N ASP A 141 -0.30 33.86 5.49
CA ASP A 141 0.98 34.59 5.42
C ASP A 141 1.03 35.55 4.21
N ARG A 142 0.44 35.18 3.07
CA ARG A 142 0.35 36.05 1.88
C ARG A 142 -0.56 37.27 2.10
N ILE A 143 -1.61 37.13 2.90
CA ILE A 143 -2.50 38.25 3.25
C ILE A 143 -1.79 39.19 4.23
N GLU A 144 -0.98 38.66 5.16
CA GLU A 144 -0.27 39.46 6.16
C GLU A 144 0.98 40.18 5.62
N THR A 145 1.61 39.67 4.56
CA THR A 145 2.85 40.23 4.00
C THR A 145 2.65 41.28 2.90
N ASP A 146 1.43 41.49 2.41
CA ASP A 146 1.12 42.49 1.38
C ASP A 146 -0.08 43.37 1.83
N PRO A 147 0.16 44.46 2.59
CA PRO A 147 -0.91 45.29 3.13
C PRO A 147 -1.59 46.20 2.08
N LEU A 148 -1.26 46.07 0.79
CA LEU A 148 -1.79 46.96 -0.25
C LEU A 148 -2.24 46.19 -1.51
N SER A 149 -3.21 45.30 -1.35
CA SER A 149 -4.14 44.98 -2.45
C SER A 149 -5.55 44.74 -1.91
N SER A 150 -6.07 45.71 -1.16
CA SER A 150 -7.51 45.81 -0.90
C SER A 150 -8.20 46.40 -2.13
N GLN A 151 -8.69 45.56 -3.04
CA GLN A 151 -9.91 45.85 -3.79
C GLN A 151 -10.78 44.59 -3.90
N ALA A 152 -11.77 44.60 -3.00
CA ALA A 152 -13.15 44.13 -3.15
C ALA A 152 -13.47 43.05 -4.19
N SER A 153 -13.99 41.93 -3.71
CA SER A 153 -15.26 41.37 -4.21
C SER A 153 -15.90 40.58 -3.08
N GLU A 154 -17.07 41.04 -2.69
CA GLU A 154 -17.89 40.57 -1.57
C GLU A 154 -18.44 39.15 -1.81
N GLU A 155 -18.48 38.40 -0.72
CA GLU A 155 -19.56 37.52 -0.30
C GLU A 155 -20.30 36.65 -1.33
N SER A 156 -20.13 35.33 -1.17
CA SER A 156 -21.21 34.37 -1.39
C SER A 156 -21.02 33.21 -0.42
N THR A 157 -21.43 33.43 0.82
CA THR A 157 -21.75 32.36 1.78
C THR A 157 -22.93 31.59 1.22
N ILE A 158 -22.68 30.40 0.68
CA ILE A 158 -23.71 29.35 0.56
C ILE A 158 -23.15 28.10 1.21
N CYS A 159 -23.46 27.93 2.49
CA CYS A 159 -23.36 26.65 3.18
C CYS A 159 -24.56 25.80 2.77
N GLU A 160 -24.40 24.93 1.77
CA GLU A 160 -25.39 23.87 1.53
C GLU A 160 -25.17 22.71 2.52
N ASN A 161 -26.09 22.70 3.47
CA ASN A 161 -26.39 21.63 4.40
C ASN A 161 -26.79 20.35 3.63
N PHE A 162 -25.98 19.29 3.69
CA PHE A 162 -26.44 17.93 3.43
C PHE A 162 -26.52 17.16 4.73
N GLN A 163 -27.68 17.31 5.36
CA GLN A 163 -28.15 16.47 6.44
C GLN A 163 -28.48 15.08 5.87
N ALA A 164 -27.90 14.06 6.47
CA ALA A 164 -28.22 12.67 6.19
C ALA A 164 -29.62 12.31 6.71
N THR A 165 -30.36 11.52 5.93
CA THR A 165 -31.46 10.68 6.44
C THR A 165 -31.29 9.23 5.97
N PRO A 166 -31.63 8.24 6.83
CA PRO A 166 -31.48 6.82 6.52
C PRO A 166 -32.73 6.33 5.78
N VAL A 167 -32.53 5.50 4.75
CA VAL A 167 -33.63 4.74 4.14
C VAL A 167 -33.50 3.30 4.64
N GLU A 168 -34.53 2.85 5.36
CA GLU A 168 -34.70 1.46 5.78
C GLU A 168 -34.93 0.57 4.56
N ASP A 169 -34.22 -0.56 4.51
CA ASP A 169 -34.46 -1.59 3.50
C ASP A 169 -35.25 -2.74 4.16
N SER A 170 -36.52 -2.86 3.77
CA SER A 170 -37.44 -3.89 4.23
C SER A 170 -37.26 -5.14 3.37
N THR A 171 -36.80 -6.22 3.99
CA THR A 171 -36.72 -7.55 3.37
C THR A 171 -38.10 -8.19 3.24
N ALA A 172 -38.49 -8.59 2.02
CA ALA A 172 -39.43 -9.69 1.81
C ALA A 172 -39.29 -10.33 0.42
N VAL A 173 -38.64 -11.49 0.40
CA VAL A 173 -38.83 -12.72 -0.38
C VAL A 173 -39.79 -12.68 -1.59
N ALA A 174 -39.27 -13.10 -2.75
CA ALA A 174 -40.08 -13.73 -3.80
C ALA A 174 -39.31 -14.92 -4.43
N SER A 175 -39.75 -16.13 -4.09
CA SER A 175 -39.40 -17.40 -4.74
C SER A 175 -39.99 -17.49 -6.14
N ARG A 176 -39.25 -18.03 -7.12
CA ARG A 176 -39.73 -18.82 -8.30
C ARG A 176 -38.57 -19.74 -8.75
N LEU A 177 -38.74 -21.07 -8.63
CA LEU A 177 -39.16 -22.02 -9.68
C LEU A 177 -38.18 -22.07 -10.86
#